data_AF-A0AA35SDB1-F1
#
_entry.id   AF-A0AA35SDB1-F1
#
_cell.length_a   1.000
_cell.length_b   1.000
_cell.length_c   1.000
_cell.angle_alpha   90.00
_cell.angle_beta   90.00
_cell.angle_gamma   90.00
#
_symmetry.space_group_name_H-M   'P 1'
#
loop_
_entity.id
_entity.type
_entity.pdbx_description
1 polymer ?
#
loop_
_entity_poly.entity_id
_entity_poly.type
_entity_poly.pdbx_seq_one_letter_code
_entity_poly.pdbx_strand_id
1 'polypeptide(L)'
;MLGSRQVAKSAPQLSVEEAWQSVRASAQMHKQDSFTEEELRDLLGDTPPADVFSWRSPSARKLGLDKDTVSTDELVRLMVDEPRLIRRPLIQVEGRLIVGTDKKAMAEAFG
;
A
#
# COMPACT_ATOMS: atom_id res chain seq x y z
N MET A 1 25.60 9.87 50.13
CA MET A 1 25.50 8.61 49.36
C MET A 1 24.63 8.85 48.14
N LEU A 2 24.93 8.15 47.05
CA LEU A 2 24.64 8.49 45.65
C LEU A 2 23.16 8.79 45.34
N GLY A 3 22.93 9.84 44.55
CA GLY A 3 21.72 10.04 43.78
C GLY A 3 21.87 9.53 42.34
N SER A 4 20.73 9.41 41.65
CA SER A 4 20.47 9.39 40.18
C SER A 4 19.56 8.21 39.81
N ARG A 5 18.26 8.41 39.52
CA ARG A 5 17.60 8.77 38.23
C ARG A 5 17.44 7.59 37.25
N GLN A 6 16.19 7.39 36.81
CA GLN A 6 15.64 6.39 35.87
C GLN A 6 16.38 6.29 34.52
N VAL A 7 16.27 5.13 33.85
CA VAL A 7 15.93 4.93 32.41
C VAL A 7 15.73 3.42 32.16
N ALA A 8 14.53 2.93 31.83
CA ALA A 8 13.85 2.92 30.53
C ALA A 8 14.01 1.57 29.79
N LYS A 9 12.83 1.01 29.47
CA LYS A 9 12.49 -0.19 28.69
C LYS A 9 13.52 -0.60 27.62
N SER A 10 14.04 -1.82 27.74
CA SER A 10 14.77 -2.51 26.67
C SER A 10 13.82 -2.87 25.53
N ALA A 11 13.87 -2.10 24.44
CA ALA A 11 13.41 -2.55 23.14
C ALA A 11 14.57 -3.30 22.44
N PRO A 12 14.30 -4.37 21.67
CA PRO A 12 15.36 -5.13 21.01
C PRO A 12 16.04 -4.28 19.94
N GLN A 13 17.36 -4.16 20.04
CA GLN A 13 18.24 -3.46 19.10
C GLN A 13 18.46 -4.36 17.88
N LEU A 14 17.50 -4.44 16.97
CA LEU A 14 17.70 -5.15 15.70
C LEU A 14 18.84 -4.49 14.93
N SER A 15 19.74 -5.30 14.36
CA SER A 15 20.80 -4.83 13.46
C SER A 15 20.18 -4.12 12.27
N VAL A 16 20.82 -3.06 11.75
CA VAL A 16 20.39 -2.36 10.54
C VAL A 16 20.21 -3.36 9.39
N GLU A 17 21.07 -4.37 9.28
CA GLU A 17 20.95 -5.43 8.27
C GLU A 17 19.71 -6.31 8.49
N GLU A 18 19.44 -6.72 9.73
CA GLU A 18 18.26 -7.54 10.07
C GLU A 18 16.97 -6.76 9.85
N ALA A 19 16.95 -5.46 10.18
CA ALA A 19 15.86 -4.56 9.85
C ALA A 19 15.65 -4.46 8.34
N TRP A 20 16.73 -4.31 7.55
CA TRP A 20 16.64 -4.30 6.08
C TRP A 20 16.27 -5.65 5.46
N GLN A 21 16.62 -6.77 6.11
CA GLN A 21 16.18 -8.10 5.69
C GLN A 21 14.71 -8.34 6.04
N SER A 22 14.26 -7.90 7.21
CA SER A 22 12.86 -7.98 7.64
C SER A 22 11.98 -7.12 6.72
N VAL A 23 12.38 -5.88 6.46
CA VAL A 23 11.66 -4.98 5.55
C VAL A 23 11.65 -5.55 4.12
N ARG A 24 12.76 -6.11 3.61
CA ARG A 24 12.77 -6.77 2.29
C ARG A 24 11.96 -8.06 2.24
N ALA A 25 11.96 -8.84 3.31
CA ALA A 25 11.17 -10.07 3.39
C ALA A 25 9.67 -9.76 3.38
N SER A 26 9.26 -8.62 3.94
CA SER A 26 7.85 -8.22 4.00
C SER A 26 7.42 -7.33 2.82
N ALA A 27 8.34 -6.63 2.14
CA ALA A 27 8.03 -5.70 1.06
C ALA A 27 7.87 -6.41 -0.29
N GLN A 28 6.63 -6.57 -0.75
CA GLN A 28 6.35 -7.13 -2.08
C GLN A 28 5.86 -6.04 -3.06
N MET A 29 6.52 -5.95 -4.21
CA MET A 29 6.14 -5.08 -5.34
C MET A 29 5.36 -5.89 -6.38
N HIS A 30 4.11 -5.51 -6.64
CA HIS A 30 3.30 -6.18 -7.66
C HIS A 30 3.60 -5.64 -9.05
N LYS A 31 3.90 -6.54 -10.01
CA LYS A 31 4.05 -6.21 -11.45
C LYS A 31 2.69 -5.97 -12.10
N GLN A 32 2.69 -5.42 -13.32
CA GLN A 32 1.49 -4.99 -14.07
C GLN A 32 0.60 -6.13 -14.58
N ASP A 33 0.78 -7.34 -14.06
CA ASP A 33 -0.01 -8.50 -14.45
C ASP A 33 -1.44 -8.36 -13.90
N SER A 34 -2.39 -9.02 -14.57
CA SER A 34 -3.80 -8.97 -14.19
C SER A 34 -4.01 -9.62 -12.82
N PHE A 35 -4.75 -8.94 -11.95
CA PHE A 35 -5.23 -9.51 -10.69
C PHE A 35 -6.56 -10.21 -10.91
N THR A 36 -6.86 -11.24 -10.14
CA THR A 36 -8.25 -11.67 -9.95
C THR A 36 -8.99 -10.71 -9.00
N GLU A 37 -10.32 -10.80 -8.98
CA GLU A 37 -11.15 -9.99 -8.07
C GLU A 37 -10.84 -10.28 -6.59
N GLU A 38 -10.59 -11.56 -6.28
CA GLU A 38 -10.23 -12.04 -4.95
C GLU A 38 -8.83 -11.53 -4.56
N GLU A 39 -7.83 -11.71 -5.42
CA GLU A 39 -6.47 -11.22 -5.19
C GLU A 39 -6.42 -9.71 -4.97
N LEU A 40 -7.20 -8.95 -5.75
CA LEU A 40 -7.24 -7.51 -5.63
C LEU A 40 -7.91 -7.09 -4.31
N ARG A 41 -9.00 -7.74 -3.90
CA ARG A 41 -9.65 -7.45 -2.61
C ARG A 41 -8.74 -7.79 -1.44
N ASP A 42 -8.06 -8.93 -1.49
CA ASP A 42 -7.11 -9.34 -0.46
C ASP A 42 -5.92 -8.38 -0.38
N LEU A 43 -5.44 -7.90 -1.53
CA LEU A 43 -4.38 -6.90 -1.59
C LEU A 43 -4.80 -5.54 -1.00
N LEU A 44 -6.03 -5.11 -1.29
CA LEU A 44 -6.56 -3.84 -0.80
C LEU A 44 -6.80 -3.87 0.72
N GLY A 45 -7.26 -5.01 1.26
CA GLY A 45 -7.63 -5.13 2.66
C GLY A 45 -8.67 -4.07 3.04
N ASP A 46 -8.35 -3.24 4.03
CA ASP A 46 -9.21 -2.13 4.47
C ASP A 46 -9.10 -0.87 3.59
N THR A 47 -8.22 -0.88 2.58
CA THR A 47 -7.99 0.29 1.70
C THR A 47 -9.15 0.45 0.72
N PRO A 48 -9.82 1.62 0.68
CA PRO A 48 -10.87 1.87 -0.30
C PRO A 48 -10.33 1.76 -1.74
N PRO A 49 -11.00 1.01 -2.64
CA PRO A 49 -10.62 0.93 -4.05
C PRO A 49 -10.44 2.29 -4.73
N ALA A 50 -11.24 3.29 -4.34
CA ALA A 50 -11.18 4.64 -4.88
C ALA A 50 -9.84 5.36 -4.62
N ASP A 51 -9.14 5.04 -3.53
CA ASP A 51 -7.83 5.62 -3.19
C ASP A 51 -6.71 5.03 -4.04
N VAL A 52 -6.93 3.79 -4.49
CA VAL A 52 -6.01 3.01 -5.33
C VAL A 52 -6.27 3.23 -6.82
N PHE A 53 -7.49 3.63 -7.19
CA PHE A 53 -7.88 3.89 -8.57
C PHE A 53 -7.19 5.13 -9.18
N SER A 54 -6.76 5.00 -10.43
CA SER A 54 -6.00 5.99 -11.19
C SER A 54 -6.93 6.92 -11.97
N TRP A 55 -7.69 7.73 -11.22
CA TRP A 55 -8.67 8.70 -11.73
C TRP A 55 -8.14 9.66 -12.80
N ARG A 56 -6.83 9.94 -12.78
CA ARG A 56 -6.20 10.90 -13.69
C ARG A 56 -5.70 10.26 -14.99
N SER A 57 -5.77 8.94 -15.12
CA SER A 57 -5.30 8.21 -16.30
C SER A 57 -6.19 8.50 -17.53
N PRO A 58 -5.63 8.44 -18.76
CA PRO A 58 -6.42 8.56 -19.98
C PRO A 58 -7.54 7.51 -20.08
N SER A 59 -7.29 6.28 -19.63
CA SER A 59 -8.31 5.22 -19.60
C SER A 59 -9.46 5.56 -18.67
N ALA A 60 -9.18 5.99 -17.43
CA ALA A 60 -10.22 6.40 -16.48
C ALA A 60 -11.08 7.55 -17.02
N ARG A 61 -10.47 8.53 -17.69
CA ARG A 61 -11.18 9.66 -18.29
C ARG A 61 -12.13 9.23 -19.41
N LYS A 62 -11.80 8.17 -20.17
CA LYS A 62 -12.65 7.65 -21.25
C LYS A 62 -13.89 6.94 -20.71
N LEU A 63 -13.81 6.36 -19.51
CA LEU A 63 -14.93 5.67 -18.87
C LEU A 63 -16.02 6.63 -18.37
N GLY A 64 -15.70 7.92 -18.17
CA GLY A 64 -16.69 8.93 -17.77
C GLY A 64 -17.31 8.68 -16.38
N LEU A 65 -16.58 7.98 -15.50
CA LEU A 65 -17.04 7.62 -14.16
C LEU A 65 -17.23 8.85 -13.28
N ASP A 66 -18.32 8.85 -12.51
CA ASP A 66 -18.55 9.80 -11.43
C ASP A 66 -18.02 9.24 -10.11
N LYS A 67 -17.16 10.02 -9.45
CA LYS A 67 -16.50 9.64 -8.19
C LYS A 67 -17.49 9.50 -7.04
N ASP A 68 -18.58 10.26 -7.09
CA ASP A 68 -19.54 10.34 -6.00
C ASP A 68 -20.59 9.22 -6.08
N THR A 69 -20.72 8.55 -7.23
CA THR A 69 -21.75 7.52 -7.46
C THR A 69 -21.18 6.14 -7.77
N VAL A 70 -19.94 6.02 -8.25
CA VAL A 70 -19.38 4.71 -8.58
C VAL A 70 -19.22 3.85 -7.33
N SER A 71 -19.62 2.58 -7.43
CA SER A 71 -19.55 1.65 -6.30
C SER A 71 -18.13 1.07 -6.12
N THR A 72 -17.83 0.65 -4.90
CA THR A 72 -16.61 -0.11 -4.56
C THR A 72 -16.45 -1.34 -5.44
N ASP A 73 -17.52 -2.13 -5.63
CA ASP A 73 -17.48 -3.34 -6.45
C ASP A 73 -17.23 -3.06 -7.93
N GLU A 74 -17.83 -1.98 -8.46
CA GLU A 74 -17.60 -1.54 -9.83
C GLU A 74 -16.15 -1.11 -10.05
N LEU A 75 -15.58 -0.35 -9.10
CA LEU A 75 -14.16 0.01 -9.15
C LEU A 75 -13.26 -1.24 -9.15
N VAL A 76 -13.55 -2.23 -8.30
CA VAL A 76 -12.77 -3.48 -8.26
C VAL A 76 -12.84 -4.21 -9.60
N ARG A 77 -14.03 -4.38 -10.18
CA ARG A 77 -14.21 -5.01 -11.50
C ARG A 77 -13.43 -4.28 -12.59
N LEU A 78 -13.53 -2.95 -12.63
CA LEU A 78 -12.79 -2.14 -13.60
C LEU A 78 -11.27 -2.29 -13.44
N MET A 79 -10.76 -2.38 -12.22
CA MET A 79 -9.34 -2.58 -11.95
C MET A 79 -8.85 -3.98 -12.33
N VAL A 80 -9.70 -5.01 -12.23
CA VAL A 80 -9.41 -6.36 -12.72
C VAL A 80 -9.39 -6.39 -14.25
N ASP A 81 -10.40 -5.80 -14.89
CA ASP A 81 -10.54 -5.77 -16.35
C ASP A 81 -9.46 -4.92 -17.01
N GLU A 82 -9.12 -3.78 -16.40
CA GLU A 82 -8.06 -2.90 -16.85
C GLU A 82 -7.08 -2.59 -15.70
N PRO A 83 -6.07 -3.45 -15.44
CA PRO A 83 -5.08 -3.28 -14.36
C PRO A 83 -4.27 -1.97 -14.43
N ARG A 84 -4.30 -1.28 -15.57
CA ARG A 84 -3.70 0.05 -15.77
C ARG A 84 -4.47 1.16 -15.06
N LEU A 85 -5.71 0.91 -14.67
CA LEU A 85 -6.50 1.80 -13.83
C LEU A 85 -6.05 1.78 -12.36
N ILE A 86 -5.08 0.94 -11.99
CA ILE A 86 -4.53 0.91 -10.65
C ILE A 86 -3.32 1.85 -10.54
N ARG A 87 -3.26 2.69 -9.50
CA ARG A 87 -2.10 3.54 -9.20
C ARG A 87 -0.91 2.68 -8.78
N ARG A 88 0.25 2.89 -9.41
CA ARG A 88 1.50 2.16 -9.16
C ARG A 88 2.60 3.11 -8.63
N PRO A 89 3.61 2.61 -7.89
CA PRO A 89 3.79 1.23 -7.42
C PRO A 89 2.74 0.79 -6.37
N LEU A 90 2.51 -0.51 -6.23
CA LEU A 90 1.78 -1.09 -5.10
C LEU A 90 2.79 -1.87 -4.27
N ILE A 91 2.99 -1.45 -3.03
CA ILE A 91 4.00 -2.04 -2.14
C ILE A 91 3.26 -2.51 -0.88
N GLN A 92 3.29 -3.80 -0.61
CA GLN A 92 2.75 -4.34 0.64
C GLN A 92 3.88 -4.46 1.66
N VAL A 93 3.73 -3.89 2.86
CA VAL A 93 4.71 -3.97 3.96
C VAL A 93 3.95 -4.29 5.25
N GLU A 94 4.28 -5.40 5.91
CA GLU A 94 3.66 -5.84 7.18
C GLU A 94 2.11 -5.83 7.15
N GLY A 95 1.52 -6.24 6.02
CA GLY A 95 0.06 -6.27 5.83
C GLY A 95 -0.58 -4.92 5.49
N ARG A 96 0.21 -3.85 5.34
CA ARG A 96 -0.26 -2.53 4.88
C ARG A 96 0.05 -2.33 3.41
N LEU A 97 -0.93 -1.86 2.65
CA LEU A 97 -0.75 -1.48 1.26
C LEU A 97 -0.32 -0.02 1.15
N ILE A 98 0.82 0.22 0.51
CA ILE A 98 1.33 1.54 0.15
C ILE A 98 1.09 1.74 -1.34
N VAL A 99 0.38 2.82 -1.68
CA VAL A 99 -0.04 3.12 -3.05
C VAL A 99 0.74 4.31 -3.59
N GLY A 100 1.47 4.09 -4.68
CA GLY A 100 2.21 5.12 -5.39
C GLY A 100 3.48 5.55 -4.64
N THR A 101 3.77 6.84 -4.73
CA THR A 101 4.90 7.50 -4.07
C THR A 101 4.44 8.38 -2.92
N ASP A 102 3.52 7.87 -2.09
CA ASP A 102 3.12 8.58 -0.87
C ASP A 102 4.33 8.74 0.04
N LYS A 103 4.88 9.97 0.09
CA LYS A 103 6.10 10.27 0.85
C LYS A 103 5.96 9.98 2.34
N LYS A 104 4.76 10.14 2.90
CA LYS A 104 4.51 9.89 4.32
C LYS A 104 4.49 8.39 4.58
N ALA A 105 3.73 7.63 3.81
CA ALA A 105 3.67 6.18 3.95
C ALA A 105 5.04 5.52 3.68
N MET A 106 5.79 6.01 2.69
CA MET A 106 7.16 5.55 2.42
C MET A 106 8.12 5.90 3.56
N ALA A 107 7.99 7.07 4.18
CA ALA A 107 8.81 7.44 5.34
C ALA A 107 8.45 6.62 6.58
N GLU A 108 7.17 6.27 6.80
CA GLU A 108 6.76 5.41 7.91
C GLU A 108 7.17 3.95 7.71
N ALA A 109 7.21 3.47 6.47
CA ALA A 109 7.56 2.08 6.17
C ALA A 109 9.07 1.83 6.02
N PHE A 110 9.85 2.86 5.67
CA PHE A 110 11.29 2.73 5.38
C PHE A 110 12.19 3.70 6.15
N GLY A 111 11.65 4.62 6.96
CA GLY A 111 12.39 5.63 7.73
C GLY A 111 12.51 5.28 9.19
#